data_AF-A0A9X1KAW2-F1
#
_entry.id   AF-A0A9X1KAW2-F1
#
_cell.length_a   1.000
_cell.length_b   1.000
_cell.length_c   1.000
_cell.angle_alpha   90.00
_cell.angle_beta   90.00
_cell.angle_gamma   90.00
#
_symmetry.space_group_name_H-M   'P 1'
#
loop_
_entity.id
_entity.type
_entity.pdbx_description
1 polymer ?
#
loop_
_entity_poly.entity_id
_entity_poly.type
_entity_poly.pdbx_seq_one_letter_code
_entity_poly.pdbx_strand_id
1 'polypeptide(L)'
;ESADERNLKELVRNVRVNGTVVDASEYEVTLRSELDTSLIGTREIDIEVRTTDGLGIVQLTVPYEVKWGNSIIAQDQAANSDKTVAVLSLTEENNLPKLTATQGDGLDSFSPVASAPQAVFYRGDLTSPRFSLLTNNLAVDAQTLRSNWNNVLRQNELAYGDVLSFEVFDSAGNNLLGNKTAVSRNEQLVKEVIGHPQAFYELTANGFNLLRINQLKVETQTIESGLTEDELSQNIESYLSTDGFDTIHVTKFIQYPDTSKAGTSNGIIEVEETLATGGTATYNYTVPFIVENSTEWIDVKIPKKLLFGTTDANS
;
A
#
# COMPACT_ATOMS: atom_id res chain seq x y z
N GLU A 1 5.74 4.70 -27.83
CA GLU A 1 6.11 6.14 -27.77
C GLU A 1 6.71 6.42 -26.38
N SER A 2 7.73 7.24 -26.08
CA SER A 2 8.30 8.49 -26.61
C SER A 2 7.35 9.70 -26.56
N ALA A 3 7.50 10.50 -25.49
CA ALA A 3 6.98 11.85 -25.29
C ALA A 3 5.45 12.00 -25.19
N ASP A 4 4.99 12.21 -23.96
CA ASP A 4 3.99 13.22 -23.59
C ASP A 4 2.85 13.48 -24.60
N GLU A 5 1.67 12.89 -24.37
CA GLU A 5 0.39 13.48 -24.79
C GLU A 5 0.09 14.80 -24.05
N ARG A 6 1.11 15.53 -23.59
CA ARG A 6 0.94 16.85 -22.99
C ARG A 6 0.76 17.84 -24.11
N ASN A 7 -0.32 18.61 -24.04
CA ASN A 7 -0.55 19.70 -24.95
C ASN A 7 0.48 20.82 -24.70
N LEU A 8 1.63 20.76 -25.39
CA LEU A 8 2.74 21.71 -25.23
C LEU A 8 2.33 23.16 -25.50
N LYS A 9 1.20 23.40 -26.18
CA LYS A 9 0.66 24.74 -26.41
C LYS A 9 0.19 25.41 -25.11
N GLU A 10 -0.06 24.65 -24.04
CA GLU A 10 -0.39 25.20 -22.72
C GLU A 10 0.79 25.94 -22.06
N LEU A 11 2.03 25.67 -22.49
CA LEU A 11 3.24 26.32 -22.01
C LEU A 11 3.38 27.77 -22.50
N VAL A 12 2.62 28.17 -23.51
CA VAL A 12 2.69 29.50 -24.12
C VAL A 12 1.32 30.17 -24.11
N ARG A 13 1.31 31.50 -23.96
CA ARG A 13 0.09 32.31 -24.01
C ARG A 13 0.31 33.54 -24.87
N ASN A 14 -0.74 33.97 -25.58
CA ASN A 14 -0.75 35.22 -26.35
C ASN A 14 0.37 35.29 -27.42
N VAL A 15 0.49 34.25 -28.25
CA VAL A 15 1.43 34.20 -29.38
C VAL A 15 1.06 35.28 -30.41
N ARG A 16 2.03 36.10 -30.81
CA ARG A 16 1.81 37.20 -31.76
C ARG A 16 2.92 37.31 -32.79
N VAL A 17 2.54 37.62 -34.03
CA VAL A 17 3.45 37.97 -35.13
C VAL A 17 3.08 39.36 -35.63
N ASN A 18 4.04 40.28 -35.63
CA ASN A 18 3.85 41.69 -36.02
C ASN A 18 2.65 42.36 -35.31
N GLY A 19 2.43 42.04 -34.03
CA GLY A 19 1.35 42.59 -33.21
C GLY A 19 -0.02 41.90 -33.37
N THR A 20 -0.17 40.99 -34.34
CA THR A 20 -1.40 40.22 -34.58
C THR A 20 -1.34 38.91 -33.81
N VAL A 21 -2.44 38.55 -33.15
CA VAL A 21 -2.56 37.25 -32.45
C VAL A 21 -2.57 36.13 -33.48
N VAL A 22 -1.76 35.09 -33.23
CA VAL A 22 -1.67 33.89 -34.06
C VAL A 22 -2.57 32.82 -33.47
N ASP A 23 -3.35 32.14 -34.32
CA ASP A 23 -4.20 31.05 -33.86
C ASP A 23 -3.37 29.85 -33.39
N ALA A 24 -3.88 29.10 -32.41
CA ALA A 24 -3.18 27.92 -31.90
C ALA A 24 -2.86 26.91 -33.01
N SER A 25 -3.68 26.79 -34.07
CA SER A 25 -3.44 25.91 -35.21
C SER A 25 -2.31 26.37 -36.13
N GLU A 26 -1.90 27.64 -36.07
CA GLU A 26 -0.94 28.25 -36.98
C GLU A 26 0.50 28.23 -36.45
N TYR A 27 0.73 27.65 -35.27
CA TYR A 27 2.06 27.43 -34.73
C TYR A 27 2.20 26.06 -34.04
N GLU A 28 3.44 25.63 -33.94
CA GLU A 28 3.88 24.45 -33.21
C GLU A 28 4.78 24.88 -32.04
N VAL A 29 4.71 24.09 -30.96
CA VAL A 29 5.59 24.24 -29.79
C VAL A 29 6.36 22.96 -29.66
N THR A 30 7.68 23.05 -29.61
CA THR A 30 8.57 21.91 -29.42
C THR A 30 9.45 22.14 -28.20
N LEU A 31 9.68 21.07 -27.44
CA LEU A 31 10.64 21.10 -26.35
C LEU A 31 12.06 21.00 -26.91
N ARG A 32 12.99 21.79 -26.38
CA ARG A 32 14.41 21.73 -26.77
C ARG A 32 15.25 20.83 -25.86
N SER A 33 14.67 20.40 -24.74
CA SER A 33 15.20 19.41 -23.82
C SER A 33 14.05 18.61 -23.19
N GLU A 34 14.37 17.52 -22.50
CA GLU A 34 13.36 16.77 -21.74
C GLU A 34 12.85 17.59 -20.54
N LEU A 35 11.59 17.40 -20.17
CA LEU A 35 11.04 17.96 -18.94
C LEU A 35 11.58 17.18 -17.74
N ASP A 36 12.24 17.88 -16.83
CA ASP A 36 12.64 17.32 -15.54
C ASP A 36 11.48 17.39 -14.55
N THR A 37 10.78 16.28 -14.39
CA THR A 37 9.70 16.12 -13.40
C THR A 37 10.17 15.39 -12.13
N SER A 38 11.48 15.31 -11.88
CA SER A 38 12.02 14.58 -10.73
C SER A 38 11.85 15.31 -9.40
N LEU A 39 11.72 16.64 -9.44
CA LEU A 39 11.61 17.52 -8.28
C LEU A 39 10.37 18.41 -8.34
N ILE A 40 9.70 18.62 -7.20
CA ILE A 40 8.51 19.49 -7.13
C ILE A 40 8.84 20.99 -7.20
N GLY A 41 7.84 21.78 -7.60
CA GLY A 41 7.89 23.23 -7.67
C GLY A 41 8.16 23.79 -9.06
N THR A 42 8.40 25.10 -9.14
CA THR A 42 8.62 25.80 -10.41
C THR A 42 9.97 25.42 -11.02
N ARG A 43 9.96 25.02 -12.28
CA ARG A 43 11.11 24.69 -13.11
C ARG A 43 11.04 25.46 -14.42
N GLU A 44 12.13 25.49 -15.16
CA GLU A 44 12.22 26.18 -16.44
C GLU A 44 12.55 25.18 -17.54
N ILE A 45 11.98 25.41 -18.73
CA ILE A 45 12.21 24.58 -19.91
C ILE A 45 12.42 25.48 -21.13
N ASP A 46 13.39 25.11 -21.96
CA ASP A 46 13.61 25.76 -23.24
C ASP A 46 12.67 25.17 -24.29
N ILE A 47 11.91 26.04 -24.94
CA ILE A 47 11.00 25.69 -26.02
C ILE A 47 11.33 26.46 -27.29
N GLU A 48 10.89 25.91 -28.42
CA GLU A 48 10.80 26.63 -29.68
C GLU A 48 9.35 26.72 -30.12
N VAL A 49 8.91 27.94 -30.42
CA VAL A 49 7.63 28.21 -31.06
C VAL A 49 7.90 28.57 -32.51
N ARG A 50 7.31 27.81 -33.43
CA ARG A 50 7.49 27.97 -34.87
C ARG A 50 6.13 28.12 -35.53
N THR A 51 5.94 29.16 -36.34
CA THR A 51 4.74 29.26 -37.19
C THR A 51 4.75 28.15 -38.23
N THR A 52 3.57 27.65 -38.59
CA THR A 52 3.41 26.55 -39.55
C THR A 52 3.91 26.90 -40.95
N ASP A 53 3.90 28.19 -41.32
CA ASP A 53 4.50 28.70 -42.56
C ASP A 53 6.05 28.75 -42.52
N GLY A 54 6.67 28.48 -41.36
CA GLY A 54 8.11 28.45 -41.14
C GLY A 54 8.78 29.82 -41.07
N LEU A 55 8.04 30.93 -41.14
CA LEU A 55 8.60 32.28 -41.24
C LEU A 55 8.86 32.93 -39.87
N GLY A 56 8.12 32.51 -38.84
CA GLY A 56 8.27 32.96 -37.45
C GLY A 56 8.88 31.87 -36.60
N ILE A 57 10.04 32.15 -36.00
CA ILE A 57 10.69 31.27 -35.02
C ILE A 57 11.08 32.11 -33.81
N VAL A 58 10.71 31.64 -32.62
CA VAL A 58 11.18 32.21 -31.36
C VAL A 58 11.56 31.08 -30.41
N GLN A 59 12.69 31.26 -29.74
CA GLN A 59 13.15 30.39 -28.67
C GLN A 59 13.02 31.16 -27.37
N LEU A 60 12.39 30.54 -26.37
CA LEU A 60 12.22 31.13 -25.06
C LEU A 60 12.29 30.06 -23.98
N THR A 61 12.69 30.50 -22.80
CA THR A 61 12.65 29.72 -21.57
C THR A 61 11.33 30.04 -20.87
N VAL A 62 10.53 29.02 -20.57
CA VAL A 62 9.22 29.17 -19.90
C VAL A 62 9.19 28.41 -18.59
N PRO A 63 8.52 28.94 -17.55
CA PRO A 63 8.33 28.21 -16.32
C PRO A 63 7.24 27.14 -16.48
N TYR A 64 7.41 26.01 -15.81
CA TYR A 64 6.39 24.99 -15.59
C TYR A 64 6.39 24.56 -14.12
N GLU A 65 5.25 24.08 -13.63
CA GLU A 65 5.08 23.66 -12.24
C GLU A 65 5.06 22.14 -12.16
N VAL A 66 5.97 21.55 -11.37
CA VAL A 66 5.96 20.12 -11.05
C VAL A 66 5.20 19.92 -9.73
N LYS A 67 4.20 19.06 -9.78
CA LYS A 67 3.26 18.77 -8.69
C LYS A 67 3.47 17.35 -8.14
N TRP A 68 2.91 17.08 -6.96
CA TRP A 68 3.00 15.75 -6.35
C TRP A 68 2.17 14.72 -7.13
N GLY A 69 1.02 15.12 -7.67
CA GLY A 69 0.11 14.22 -8.37
C GLY A 69 -0.25 12.99 -7.53
N ASN A 70 -0.36 11.84 -8.17
CA ASN A 70 -0.59 10.56 -7.50
C ASN A 70 0.74 9.99 -6.99
N SER A 71 1.11 10.32 -5.75
CA SER A 71 2.39 9.90 -5.17
C SER A 71 2.24 9.32 -3.76
N ILE A 72 3.04 8.30 -3.46
CA ILE A 72 3.35 7.84 -2.09
C ILE A 72 4.83 8.10 -1.78
N ILE A 73 5.09 8.57 -0.57
CA ILE A 73 6.34 9.21 -0.19
C ILE A 73 6.91 8.53 1.05
N ALA A 74 8.20 8.23 1.01
CA ALA A 74 9.02 7.94 2.19
C ALA A 74 9.81 9.18 2.59
N GLN A 75 9.67 9.60 3.84
CA GLN A 75 10.40 10.71 4.43
C GLN A 75 11.63 10.22 5.19
N ASP A 76 12.65 11.06 5.25
CA ASP A 76 13.89 10.78 5.96
C ASP A 76 13.72 10.97 7.48
N GLN A 77 14.47 10.22 8.27
CA GLN A 77 14.44 10.32 9.74
C GLN A 77 15.57 11.17 10.32
N ALA A 78 16.50 11.69 9.52
CA ALA A 78 17.51 12.60 10.03
C ALA A 78 16.86 13.75 10.82
N ALA A 79 17.50 14.16 11.93
CA ALA A 79 16.91 15.09 12.90
C ALA A 79 16.36 16.36 12.21
N ASN A 80 15.07 16.63 12.39
CA ASN A 80 14.31 17.75 11.81
C ASN A 80 14.17 17.74 10.27
N SER A 81 14.29 16.57 9.63
CA SER A 81 14.03 16.42 8.21
C SER A 81 12.66 15.76 7.98
N ASP A 82 11.81 16.43 7.20
CA ASP A 82 10.67 15.83 6.52
C ASP A 82 10.93 15.67 5.01
N LYS A 83 12.21 15.80 4.62
CA LYS A 83 12.65 15.62 3.23
C LYS A 83 12.34 14.22 2.75
N THR A 84 11.93 14.10 1.50
CA THR A 84 11.70 12.81 0.89
C THR A 84 13.01 12.04 0.62
N VAL A 85 13.01 10.76 0.96
CA VAL A 85 14.06 9.81 0.55
C VAL A 85 13.76 9.31 -0.86
N ALA A 86 12.51 8.89 -1.06
CA ALA A 86 11.99 8.41 -2.32
C ALA A 86 10.50 8.73 -2.42
N VAL A 87 10.07 9.02 -3.64
CA VAL A 87 8.68 9.20 -4.02
C VAL A 87 8.36 8.14 -5.05
N LEU A 88 7.30 7.37 -4.88
CA LEU A 88 6.73 6.56 -5.95
C LEU A 88 5.58 7.33 -6.58
N SER A 89 5.83 7.88 -7.76
CA SER A 89 4.81 8.59 -8.55
C SER A 89 4.12 7.61 -9.49
N LEU A 90 2.79 7.56 -9.41
CA LEU A 90 1.91 6.76 -10.25
C LEU A 90 1.41 7.60 -11.42
N THR A 91 1.80 7.18 -12.62
CA THR A 91 1.33 7.71 -13.90
C THR A 91 0.67 6.61 -14.71
N GLU A 92 0.14 6.97 -15.87
CA GLU A 92 -0.40 6.02 -16.83
C GLU A 92 0.46 6.00 -18.10
N GLU A 93 0.69 4.82 -18.67
CA GLU A 93 1.31 4.63 -19.98
C GLU A 93 0.56 3.50 -20.69
N ASN A 94 -0.03 3.78 -21.86
CA ASN A 94 -0.84 2.82 -22.63
C ASN A 94 -2.01 2.19 -21.83
N ASN A 95 -2.73 2.99 -21.03
CA ASN A 95 -3.79 2.54 -20.10
C ASN A 95 -3.33 1.57 -19.00
N LEU A 96 -2.02 1.49 -18.74
CA LEU A 96 -1.46 0.69 -17.66
C LEU A 96 -0.79 1.61 -16.62
N PRO A 97 -0.87 1.27 -15.32
CA PRO A 97 -0.16 2.01 -14.31
C PRO A 97 1.35 1.87 -14.48
N LYS A 98 2.06 2.97 -14.27
CA LYS A 98 3.51 3.04 -14.25
C LYS A 98 3.95 3.74 -12.99
N LEU A 99 4.83 3.10 -12.22
CA LEU A 99 5.49 3.72 -11.08
C LEU A 99 6.88 4.19 -11.47
N THR A 100 7.23 5.39 -11.02
CA THR A 100 8.60 5.93 -11.12
C THR A 100 9.04 6.43 -9.76
N ALA A 101 10.23 6.02 -9.33
CA ALA A 101 10.89 6.53 -8.15
C ALA A 101 11.56 7.88 -8.46
N THR A 102 11.09 8.96 -7.84
CA THR A 102 11.56 10.35 -8.06
C THR A 102 12.02 11.02 -6.76
N GLN A 103 12.66 12.19 -6.87
CA GLN A 103 13.25 12.89 -5.73
C GLN A 103 12.22 13.65 -4.90
N GLY A 104 11.22 14.28 -5.52
CA GLY A 104 10.22 15.08 -4.81
C GLY A 104 10.76 16.42 -4.32
N ASP A 105 10.65 16.70 -3.02
CA ASP A 105 11.26 17.88 -2.38
C ASP A 105 12.54 17.53 -1.60
N GLY A 106 13.01 16.30 -1.81
CA GLY A 106 13.78 15.53 -0.87
C GLY A 106 15.29 15.72 -0.91
N LEU A 107 15.96 14.75 -0.30
CA LEU A 107 17.41 14.73 -0.14
C LEU A 107 18.13 14.95 -1.46
N ASP A 108 19.17 15.78 -1.41
CA ASP A 108 20.11 15.95 -2.53
C ASP A 108 20.64 14.58 -2.96
N SER A 109 20.87 14.42 -4.27
CA SER A 109 21.20 13.13 -4.89
C SER A 109 22.29 12.33 -4.16
N PHE A 110 23.33 13.00 -3.66
CA PHE A 110 24.50 12.36 -3.03
C PHE A 110 24.43 12.27 -1.50
N SER A 111 23.31 12.68 -0.89
CA SER A 111 23.13 12.57 0.55
C SER A 111 22.82 11.13 0.95
N PRO A 112 23.43 10.62 2.03
CA PRO A 112 23.06 9.32 2.58
C PRO A 112 21.63 9.38 3.12
N VAL A 113 20.94 8.24 3.10
CA VAL A 113 19.58 8.11 3.63
C VAL A 113 19.63 7.64 5.09
N ALA A 114 18.82 8.24 5.97
CA ALA A 114 18.66 7.79 7.36
C ALA A 114 17.44 6.88 7.55
N SER A 115 16.65 6.70 6.49
CA SER A 115 15.51 5.78 6.44
C SER A 115 15.66 4.75 5.32
N ALA A 116 15.23 3.52 5.62
CA ALA A 116 15.15 2.41 4.69
C ALA A 116 13.69 2.16 4.32
N PRO A 117 13.15 2.82 3.28
CA PRO A 117 11.83 2.48 2.80
C PRO A 117 11.84 1.13 2.10
N GLN A 118 10.70 0.43 2.16
CA GLN A 118 10.43 -0.84 1.51
C GLN A 118 9.04 -0.80 0.89
N ALA A 119 8.96 -1.24 -0.36
CA ALA A 119 7.73 -1.37 -1.13
C ALA A 119 7.58 -2.83 -1.54
N VAL A 120 6.47 -3.49 -1.20
CA VAL A 120 6.20 -4.88 -1.61
C VAL A 120 4.91 -4.94 -2.41
N PHE A 121 4.94 -5.61 -3.55
CA PHE A 121 3.85 -5.62 -4.52
C PHE A 121 3.15 -6.98 -4.53
N TYR A 122 1.83 -6.95 -4.56
CA TYR A 122 0.93 -8.10 -4.49
C TYR A 122 -0.16 -8.01 -5.56
N ARG A 123 -0.83 -9.14 -5.79
CA ARG A 123 -2.02 -9.24 -6.64
C ARG A 123 -2.95 -10.30 -6.05
N GLY A 124 -4.08 -9.88 -5.48
CA GLY A 124 -4.99 -10.76 -4.75
C GLY A 124 -4.47 -11.08 -3.34
N ASP A 125 -3.75 -12.18 -3.17
CA ASP A 125 -3.25 -12.64 -1.88
C ASP A 125 -2.06 -11.80 -1.37
N LEU A 126 -2.27 -11.09 -0.25
CA LEU A 126 -1.25 -10.22 0.35
C LEU A 126 -0.17 -10.97 1.15
N THR A 127 -0.23 -12.31 1.19
CA THR A 127 0.84 -13.14 1.76
C THR A 127 1.85 -13.61 0.71
N SER A 128 1.53 -13.44 -0.57
CA SER A 128 2.32 -13.92 -1.71
C SER A 128 2.88 -12.74 -2.54
N PRO A 129 4.04 -12.17 -2.16
CA PRO A 129 4.60 -11.03 -2.86
C PRO A 129 5.08 -11.39 -4.27
N ARG A 130 4.80 -10.51 -5.24
CA ARG A 130 5.26 -10.61 -6.63
C ARG A 130 6.70 -10.13 -6.78
N PHE A 131 7.00 -8.96 -6.20
CA PHE A 131 8.33 -8.37 -6.18
C PHE A 131 8.39 -7.29 -5.10
N SER A 132 9.59 -6.77 -4.83
CA SER A 132 9.80 -5.71 -3.86
C SER A 132 10.87 -4.72 -4.29
N LEU A 133 10.73 -3.49 -3.80
CA LEU A 133 11.75 -2.45 -3.83
C LEU A 133 12.29 -2.33 -2.41
N LEU A 134 13.54 -2.73 -2.22
CA LEU A 134 14.17 -2.79 -0.91
C LEU A 134 15.31 -1.78 -0.82
N THR A 135 15.54 -1.29 0.39
CA THR A 135 16.73 -0.50 0.72
C THR A 135 17.74 -1.41 1.42
N ASN A 136 18.62 -2.03 0.63
CA ASN A 136 19.52 -3.09 1.12
C ASN A 136 20.76 -2.57 1.88
N ASN A 137 21.09 -1.29 1.73
CA ASN A 137 22.26 -0.66 2.37
C ASN A 137 21.95 0.82 2.63
N LEU A 138 21.98 1.23 3.89
CA LEU A 138 21.69 2.62 4.31
C LEU A 138 22.86 3.59 4.06
N ALA A 139 24.04 3.08 3.68
CA ALA A 139 25.16 3.91 3.23
C ALA A 139 25.02 4.35 1.76
N VAL A 140 23.96 3.93 1.05
CA VAL A 140 23.69 4.41 -0.31
C VAL A 140 23.19 5.84 -0.28
N ASP A 141 23.54 6.59 -1.32
CA ASP A 141 22.95 7.89 -1.56
C ASP A 141 21.52 7.76 -2.10
N ALA A 142 20.73 8.83 -1.93
CA ALA A 142 19.32 8.86 -2.28
C ALA A 142 19.08 8.63 -3.80
N GLN A 143 19.99 9.09 -4.67
CA GLN A 143 19.88 8.86 -6.12
C GLN A 143 20.07 7.38 -6.48
N THR A 144 21.06 6.72 -5.88
CA THR A 144 21.33 5.29 -6.08
C THR A 144 20.13 4.45 -5.63
N LEU A 145 19.52 4.76 -4.48
CA LEU A 145 18.30 4.09 -4.02
C LEU A 145 17.18 4.18 -5.06
N ARG A 146 16.83 5.39 -5.51
CA ARG A 146 15.77 5.61 -6.51
C ARG A 146 16.09 4.94 -7.85
N SER A 147 17.35 4.95 -8.26
CA SER A 147 17.80 4.29 -9.49
C SER A 147 17.63 2.78 -9.41
N ASN A 148 17.98 2.16 -8.28
CA ASN A 148 17.76 0.73 -8.05
C ASN A 148 16.27 0.37 -8.07
N TRP A 149 15.43 1.18 -7.43
CA TRP A 149 13.97 1.00 -7.47
C TRP A 149 13.43 1.08 -8.88
N ASN A 150 13.83 2.10 -9.65
CA ASN A 150 13.44 2.24 -11.05
C ASN A 150 13.91 1.06 -11.92
N ASN A 151 15.07 0.47 -11.64
CA ASN A 151 15.53 -0.72 -12.36
C ASN A 151 14.61 -1.93 -12.13
N VAL A 152 14.17 -2.15 -10.89
CA VAL A 152 13.20 -3.21 -10.57
C VAL A 152 11.84 -2.90 -11.19
N LEU A 153 11.34 -1.66 -11.07
CA LEU A 153 10.06 -1.25 -11.63
C LEU A 153 9.98 -1.48 -13.15
N ARG A 154 11.05 -1.16 -13.90
CA ARG A 154 11.08 -1.40 -15.37
C ARG A 154 11.04 -2.88 -15.76
N GLN A 155 11.36 -3.78 -14.85
CA GLN A 155 11.35 -5.23 -15.09
C GLN A 155 10.02 -5.89 -14.71
N ASN A 156 9.10 -5.15 -14.08
CA ASN A 156 7.87 -5.69 -13.54
C ASN A 156 6.66 -4.92 -14.09
N GLU A 157 5.79 -5.62 -14.79
CA GLU A 157 4.53 -5.06 -15.28
C GLU A 157 3.52 -4.90 -14.13
N LEU A 158 2.96 -3.69 -14.03
CA LEU A 158 1.92 -3.32 -13.08
C LEU A 158 0.55 -3.32 -13.77
N ALA A 159 -0.49 -3.62 -13.00
CA ALA A 159 -1.88 -3.46 -13.41
C ALA A 159 -2.66 -2.69 -12.34
N TYR A 160 -3.72 -1.98 -12.74
CA TYR A 160 -4.65 -1.42 -11.76
C TYR A 160 -5.29 -2.57 -10.99
N GLY A 161 -5.40 -2.41 -9.66
CA GLY A 161 -5.74 -3.48 -8.73
C GLY A 161 -4.54 -4.23 -8.15
N ASP A 162 -3.32 -3.98 -8.62
CA ASP A 162 -2.12 -4.37 -7.87
C ASP A 162 -2.08 -3.62 -6.53
N VAL A 163 -1.60 -4.29 -5.48
CA VAL A 163 -1.54 -3.73 -4.14
C VAL A 163 -0.08 -3.57 -3.72
N LEU A 164 0.25 -2.40 -3.18
CA LEU A 164 1.55 -2.04 -2.63
C LEU A 164 1.46 -2.01 -1.10
N SER A 165 2.29 -2.78 -0.40
CA SER A 165 2.62 -2.44 1.00
C SER A 165 3.79 -1.46 1.04
N PHE A 166 3.71 -0.45 1.90
CA PHE A 166 4.76 0.56 1.99
C PHE A 166 5.15 0.86 3.43
N GLU A 167 6.38 0.49 3.77
CA GLU A 167 6.93 0.54 5.12
C GLU A 167 8.22 1.35 5.13
N VAL A 168 8.48 2.05 6.23
CA VAL A 168 9.70 2.84 6.38
C VAL A 168 10.36 2.45 7.70
N PHE A 169 11.63 2.09 7.61
CA PHE A 169 12.46 1.70 8.75
C PHE A 169 13.52 2.75 9.02
N ASP A 170 13.97 2.84 10.27
CA ASP A 170 15.14 3.63 10.64
C ASP A 170 16.45 2.92 10.30
N SER A 171 17.56 3.61 10.54
CA SER A 171 18.88 3.04 10.27
C SER A 171 19.25 1.83 11.13
N ALA A 172 18.53 1.60 12.24
CA ALA A 172 18.70 0.46 13.13
C ALA A 172 17.72 -0.69 12.82
N GLY A 173 16.87 -0.55 11.80
CA GLY A 173 15.88 -1.55 11.40
C GLY A 173 14.57 -1.48 12.18
N ASN A 174 14.32 -0.43 12.96
CA ASN A 174 13.04 -0.24 13.63
C ASN A 174 12.01 0.29 12.64
N ASN A 175 10.83 -0.32 12.61
CA ASN A 175 9.70 0.18 11.82
C ASN A 175 9.21 1.52 12.39
N LEU A 176 8.97 2.50 11.52
CA LEU A 176 8.56 3.87 11.91
C LEU A 176 7.06 4.08 12.02
N LEU A 177 6.28 3.00 11.99
CA LEU A 177 4.85 2.96 12.26
C LEU A 177 4.09 4.02 11.44
N GLY A 178 4.39 4.08 10.14
CA GLY A 178 3.78 5.04 9.20
C GLY A 178 4.13 6.51 9.43
N ASN A 179 4.91 6.87 10.45
CA ASN A 179 5.26 8.26 10.76
C ASN A 179 6.11 8.94 9.67
N LYS A 180 6.80 8.15 8.86
CA LYS A 180 7.61 8.59 7.71
C LYS A 180 7.03 8.17 6.36
N THR A 181 5.76 7.80 6.34
CA THR A 181 5.00 7.54 5.11
C THR A 181 3.95 8.64 4.94
N ALA A 182 3.87 9.20 3.73
CA ALA A 182 2.80 10.13 3.37
C ALA A 182 2.29 9.82 1.96
N VAL A 183 1.04 10.19 1.68
CA VAL A 183 0.44 10.08 0.35
C VAL A 183 -0.06 11.45 -0.09
N SER A 184 0.10 11.77 -1.36
CA SER A 184 -0.44 13.00 -1.94
C SER A 184 -1.96 12.89 -2.06
N ARG A 185 -2.65 13.90 -1.52
CA ARG A 185 -4.09 14.14 -1.67
C ARG A 185 -4.26 15.59 -2.05
N ASN A 186 -4.78 15.86 -3.25
CA ASN A 186 -4.96 17.24 -3.75
C ASN A 186 -3.68 18.08 -3.62
N GLU A 187 -2.54 17.52 -4.03
CA GLU A 187 -1.23 18.17 -3.97
C GLU A 187 -0.71 18.50 -2.55
N GLN A 188 -1.28 17.87 -1.53
CA GLN A 188 -0.83 17.97 -0.14
C GLN A 188 -0.43 16.60 0.39
N LEU A 189 0.64 16.54 1.18
CA LEU A 189 1.10 15.30 1.80
C LEU A 189 0.27 15.00 3.06
N VAL A 190 -0.36 13.84 3.08
CA VAL A 190 -1.19 13.37 4.19
C VAL A 190 -0.61 12.09 4.79
N LYS A 191 -0.50 12.04 6.11
CA LYS A 191 -0.08 10.83 6.84
C LYS A 191 -1.31 10.05 7.27
N GLU A 192 -1.69 9.04 6.49
CA GLU A 192 -2.93 8.28 6.70
C GLU A 192 -2.77 7.05 7.62
N VAL A 193 -1.53 6.68 7.95
CA VAL A 193 -1.17 5.37 8.53
C VAL A 193 -0.27 5.47 9.76
N ILE A 194 -0.27 6.61 10.45
CA ILE A 194 0.48 6.79 11.71
C ILE A 194 0.00 5.76 12.74
N GLY A 195 0.94 5.07 13.37
CA GLY A 195 0.69 4.01 14.35
C GLY A 195 0.51 2.63 13.74
N HIS A 196 0.44 2.50 12.42
CA HIS A 196 0.36 1.22 11.73
C HIS A 196 1.75 0.81 11.20
N PRO A 197 2.26 -0.38 11.57
CA PRO A 197 3.56 -0.85 11.10
C PRO A 197 3.59 -1.10 9.58
N GLN A 198 2.45 -1.51 9.03
CA GLN A 198 2.29 -1.82 7.63
C GLN A 198 0.97 -1.23 7.14
N ALA A 199 0.94 -0.77 5.90
CA ALA A 199 -0.27 -0.33 5.23
C ALA A 199 -0.24 -0.77 3.77
N PHE A 200 -1.43 -1.05 3.23
CA PHE A 200 -1.61 -1.52 1.86
C PHE A 200 -2.34 -0.47 1.05
N TYR A 201 -1.87 -0.22 -0.17
CA TYR A 201 -2.46 0.71 -1.10
C TYR A 201 -2.71 0.02 -2.43
N GLU A 202 -3.95 0.02 -2.88
CA GLU A 202 -4.31 -0.38 -4.23
C GLU A 202 -3.87 0.71 -5.23
N LEU A 203 -3.28 0.28 -6.33
CA LEU A 203 -3.02 1.15 -7.48
C LEU A 203 -4.31 1.33 -8.28
N THR A 204 -4.80 2.56 -8.36
CA THR A 204 -5.98 2.94 -9.15
C THR A 204 -5.63 4.05 -10.15
N ALA A 205 -6.49 4.27 -11.15
CA ALA A 205 -6.33 5.39 -12.08
C ALA A 205 -6.31 6.76 -11.37
N ASN A 206 -6.95 6.86 -10.20
CA ASN A 206 -7.01 8.07 -9.38
C ASN A 206 -5.94 8.14 -8.29
N GLY A 207 -4.96 7.23 -8.30
CA GLY A 207 -3.86 7.20 -7.33
C GLY A 207 -3.89 6.00 -6.38
N PHE A 208 -3.21 6.16 -5.26
CA PHE A 208 -3.07 5.14 -4.21
C PHE A 208 -4.30 5.13 -3.30
N ASN A 209 -5.13 4.09 -3.41
CA ASN A 209 -6.30 3.88 -2.55
C ASN A 209 -5.90 3.06 -1.32
N LEU A 210 -6.08 3.61 -0.12
CA LEU A 210 -5.69 2.94 1.13
C LEU A 210 -6.67 1.82 1.45
N LEU A 211 -6.13 0.60 1.58
CA LEU A 211 -6.87 -0.57 2.08
C LEU A 211 -6.88 -0.58 3.60
N ARG A 212 -7.99 -1.03 4.17
CA ARG A 212 -8.20 -1.17 5.62
C ARG A 212 -8.06 -2.62 6.09
N ILE A 213 -7.76 -3.55 5.18
CA ILE A 213 -7.72 -4.99 5.38
C ILE A 213 -6.82 -5.45 6.54
N ASN A 214 -5.78 -4.70 6.89
CA ASN A 214 -4.85 -4.99 7.99
C ASN A 214 -5.04 -4.08 9.23
N GLN A 215 -6.22 -3.46 9.38
CA GLN A 215 -6.54 -2.49 10.44
C GLN A 215 -7.68 -2.97 11.36
N LEU A 216 -8.14 -4.21 11.23
CA LEU A 216 -9.14 -4.77 12.13
C LEU A 216 -8.56 -4.95 13.53
N LYS A 217 -9.40 -4.74 14.53
CA LYS A 217 -9.04 -4.96 15.93
C LYS A 217 -9.20 -6.44 16.26
N VAL A 218 -8.09 -7.09 16.57
CA VAL A 218 -8.10 -8.47 17.07
C VAL A 218 -8.32 -8.46 18.58
N GLU A 219 -9.34 -9.20 19.02
CA GLU A 219 -9.64 -9.45 20.43
C GLU A 219 -9.52 -10.93 20.76
N THR A 220 -9.15 -11.22 22.01
CA THR A 220 -9.15 -12.60 22.50
C THR A 220 -10.57 -13.12 22.63
N GLN A 221 -10.83 -14.25 22.00
CA GLN A 221 -12.14 -14.92 22.02
C GLN A 221 -12.17 -16.01 23.08
N THR A 222 -13.36 -16.30 23.62
CA THR A 222 -13.57 -17.44 24.53
C THR A 222 -14.51 -18.44 23.87
N ILE A 223 -14.12 -19.72 23.89
CA ILE A 223 -14.88 -20.82 23.30
C ILE A 223 -14.88 -22.05 24.23
N GLU A 224 -15.84 -22.95 24.05
CA GLU A 224 -15.88 -24.21 24.80
C GLU A 224 -14.94 -25.27 24.18
N SER A 225 -14.40 -26.13 25.04
CA SER A 225 -13.63 -27.30 24.62
C SER A 225 -14.50 -28.28 23.86
N GLY A 226 -13.97 -28.85 22.79
CA GLY A 226 -14.63 -29.88 21.99
C GLY A 226 -15.48 -29.36 20.83
N LEU A 227 -15.55 -28.04 20.61
CA LEU A 227 -16.18 -27.48 19.40
C LEU A 227 -15.48 -28.00 18.15
N THR A 228 -16.30 -28.38 17.17
CA THR A 228 -15.88 -28.84 15.86
C THR A 228 -15.50 -27.67 14.94
N GLU A 229 -14.73 -27.97 13.89
CA GLU A 229 -14.38 -26.98 12.85
C GLU A 229 -15.62 -26.39 12.16
N ASP A 230 -16.68 -27.18 11.97
CA ASP A 230 -17.95 -26.73 11.38
C ASP A 230 -18.68 -25.74 12.30
N GLU A 231 -18.73 -26.02 13.61
CA GLU A 231 -19.34 -25.11 14.60
C GLU A 231 -18.56 -23.81 14.73
N LEU A 232 -17.22 -23.87 14.66
CA LEU A 232 -16.37 -22.67 14.62
C LEU A 232 -16.62 -21.86 13.33
N SER A 233 -16.70 -22.53 12.18
CA SER A 233 -16.93 -21.87 10.89
C SER A 233 -18.28 -21.17 10.81
N GLN A 234 -19.34 -21.78 11.36
CA GLN A 234 -20.67 -21.16 11.41
C GLN A 234 -20.70 -19.85 12.22
N ASN A 235 -19.76 -19.69 13.15
CA ASN A 235 -19.67 -18.52 14.03
C ASN A 235 -18.48 -17.61 13.70
N ILE A 236 -17.82 -17.78 12.54
CA ILE A 236 -16.54 -17.13 12.25
C ILE A 236 -16.57 -15.60 12.34
N GLU A 237 -17.67 -14.98 11.90
CA GLU A 237 -17.87 -13.53 11.95
C GLU A 237 -17.90 -12.99 13.39
N SER A 238 -18.23 -13.83 14.38
CA SER A 238 -18.21 -13.43 15.79
C SER A 238 -16.79 -13.34 16.37
N TYR A 239 -15.82 -14.00 15.75
CA TYR A 239 -14.44 -14.07 16.25
C TYR A 239 -13.54 -12.95 15.74
N LEU A 240 -13.97 -12.21 14.72
CA LEU A 240 -13.25 -11.07 14.17
C LEU A 240 -14.25 -10.06 13.59
N SER A 241 -14.44 -8.95 14.30
CA SER A 241 -15.35 -7.89 13.86
C SER A 241 -14.79 -7.09 12.69
N THR A 242 -15.65 -6.82 11.70
CA THR A 242 -15.40 -5.89 10.58
C THR A 242 -16.18 -4.59 10.74
N ASP A 243 -16.70 -4.30 11.94
CA ASP A 243 -17.52 -3.12 12.20
C ASP A 243 -16.76 -1.83 11.82
N GLY A 244 -17.42 -0.99 11.02
CA GLY A 244 -16.82 0.24 10.49
C GLY A 244 -16.05 0.07 9.19
N PHE A 245 -16.01 -1.14 8.63
CA PHE A 245 -15.33 -1.44 7.36
C PHE A 245 -16.24 -2.21 6.40
N ASP A 246 -17.14 -1.49 5.73
CA ASP A 246 -18.16 -2.06 4.82
C ASP A 246 -17.58 -2.87 3.65
N THR A 247 -16.31 -2.64 3.30
CA THR A 247 -15.61 -3.32 2.20
C THR A 247 -14.92 -4.61 2.62
N ILE A 248 -14.89 -4.93 3.92
CA ILE A 248 -14.17 -6.08 4.48
C ILE A 248 -15.16 -7.17 4.94
N HIS A 249 -14.87 -8.41 4.54
CA HIS A 249 -15.64 -9.58 4.93
C HIS A 249 -14.73 -10.68 5.46
N VAL A 250 -15.17 -11.36 6.51
CA VAL A 250 -14.52 -12.58 7.02
C VAL A 250 -14.85 -13.73 6.08
N THR A 251 -13.85 -14.50 5.65
CA THR A 251 -14.05 -15.56 4.65
C THR A 251 -14.03 -16.95 5.29
N LYS A 252 -12.90 -17.35 5.88
CA LYS A 252 -12.69 -18.71 6.38
C LYS A 252 -11.57 -18.79 7.42
N PHE A 253 -11.55 -19.89 8.18
CA PHE A 253 -10.36 -20.28 8.91
C PHE A 253 -9.32 -20.86 7.95
N ILE A 254 -8.09 -20.35 8.03
CA ILE A 254 -6.90 -20.97 7.45
C ILE A 254 -6.33 -22.01 8.41
N GLN A 255 -6.44 -21.74 9.70
CA GLN A 255 -6.05 -22.64 10.77
C GLN A 255 -7.06 -22.51 11.91
N TYR A 256 -7.65 -23.62 12.33
CA TYR A 256 -8.54 -23.64 13.49
C TYR A 256 -7.75 -23.58 14.80
N PRO A 257 -8.29 -22.95 15.85
CA PRO A 257 -7.76 -23.11 17.20
C PRO A 257 -7.90 -24.57 17.65
N ASP A 258 -6.89 -25.11 18.34
CA ASP A 258 -7.01 -26.38 19.06
C ASP A 258 -8.05 -26.25 20.20
N THR A 259 -9.18 -26.96 20.06
CA THR A 259 -10.28 -27.01 21.04
C THR A 259 -10.26 -28.28 21.90
N SER A 260 -9.27 -29.17 21.72
CA SER A 260 -9.25 -30.49 22.36
C SER A 260 -9.01 -30.46 23.87
N LYS A 261 -8.47 -29.34 24.39
CA LYS A 261 -8.13 -29.14 25.80
C LYS A 261 -8.37 -27.69 26.19
N ALA A 262 -8.76 -27.47 27.43
CA ALA A 262 -8.80 -26.13 27.98
C ALA A 262 -7.39 -25.49 28.01
N GLY A 263 -7.33 -24.19 27.74
CA GLY A 263 -6.08 -23.43 27.65
C GLY A 263 -6.12 -22.35 26.58
N THR A 264 -4.95 -21.79 26.25
CA THR A 264 -4.82 -20.80 25.18
C THR A 264 -4.49 -21.47 23.85
N SER A 265 -5.11 -21.00 22.78
CA SER A 265 -4.89 -21.45 21.42
C SER A 265 -4.95 -20.28 20.45
N ASN A 266 -4.55 -20.47 19.20
CA ASN A 266 -4.66 -19.46 18.15
C ASN A 266 -5.36 -20.05 16.92
N GLY A 267 -6.26 -19.28 16.34
CA GLY A 267 -6.78 -19.51 15.00
C GLY A 267 -6.20 -18.50 14.01
N ILE A 268 -6.19 -18.85 12.74
CA ILE A 268 -5.90 -17.92 11.64
C ILE A 268 -7.17 -17.76 10.82
N ILE A 269 -7.69 -16.53 10.78
CA ILE A 269 -8.89 -16.16 10.03
C ILE A 269 -8.47 -15.30 8.84
N GLU A 270 -8.88 -15.72 7.64
CA GLU A 270 -8.75 -14.94 6.42
C GLU A 270 -9.90 -13.94 6.31
N VAL A 271 -9.57 -12.72 5.91
CA VAL A 271 -10.54 -11.70 5.48
C VAL A 271 -10.23 -11.30 4.05
N GLU A 272 -11.24 -10.79 3.36
CA GLU A 272 -11.09 -10.14 2.06
C GLU A 272 -11.56 -8.69 2.13
N GLU A 273 -10.89 -7.81 1.37
CA GLU A 273 -11.35 -6.45 1.11
C GLU A 273 -11.63 -6.26 -0.38
N THR A 274 -12.78 -5.68 -0.71
CA THR A 274 -13.14 -5.33 -2.09
C THR A 274 -12.31 -4.14 -2.57
N LEU A 275 -11.61 -4.31 -3.69
CA LEU A 275 -10.79 -3.29 -4.33
C LEU A 275 -11.65 -2.30 -5.12
N ALA A 276 -11.23 -1.03 -5.21
CA ALA A 276 -11.92 0.00 -5.96
C ALA A 276 -11.98 -0.31 -7.47
N THR A 277 -11.05 -1.12 -7.96
CA THR A 277 -10.99 -1.63 -9.34
C THR A 277 -11.87 -2.86 -9.59
N GLY A 278 -12.55 -3.40 -8.58
CA GLY A 278 -13.53 -4.49 -8.71
C GLY A 278 -13.00 -5.91 -8.45
N GLY A 279 -11.76 -6.06 -7.99
CA GLY A 279 -11.20 -7.32 -7.47
C GLY A 279 -11.28 -7.43 -5.94
N THR A 280 -10.57 -8.39 -5.36
CA THR A 280 -10.39 -8.49 -3.90
C THR A 280 -8.92 -8.65 -3.54
N ALA A 281 -8.57 -8.21 -2.33
CA ALA A 281 -7.32 -8.58 -1.67
C ALA A 281 -7.64 -9.43 -0.44
N THR A 282 -6.75 -10.36 -0.06
CA THR A 282 -6.94 -11.19 1.15
C THR A 282 -5.82 -10.98 2.16
N TYR A 283 -6.16 -11.09 3.45
CA TYR A 283 -5.23 -10.96 4.57
C TYR A 283 -5.59 -11.94 5.70
N ASN A 284 -4.58 -12.44 6.40
CA ASN A 284 -4.73 -13.43 7.46
C ASN A 284 -4.47 -12.81 8.83
N TYR A 285 -5.47 -12.87 9.71
CA TYR A 285 -5.36 -12.48 11.10
C TYR A 285 -5.13 -13.68 12.01
N THR A 286 -4.11 -13.60 12.86
CA THR A 286 -3.97 -14.51 13.99
C THR A 286 -4.87 -14.04 15.13
N VAL A 287 -5.91 -14.81 15.44
CA VAL A 287 -6.87 -14.51 16.51
C VAL A 287 -6.59 -15.41 17.72
N PRO A 288 -6.37 -14.84 18.92
CA PRO A 288 -6.16 -15.63 20.12
C PRO A 288 -7.48 -16.14 20.71
N PHE A 289 -7.48 -17.39 21.18
CA PHE A 289 -8.61 -18.06 21.80
C PHE A 289 -8.26 -18.58 23.20
N ILE A 290 -9.21 -18.45 24.12
CA ILE A 290 -9.24 -19.14 25.41
C ILE A 290 -10.28 -20.24 25.31
N VAL A 291 -9.82 -21.49 25.44
CA VAL A 291 -10.67 -22.68 25.47
C VAL A 291 -11.00 -23.01 26.92
N GLU A 292 -12.27 -22.98 27.26
CA GLU A 292 -12.77 -23.35 28.59
C GLU A 292 -13.36 -24.75 28.58
N ASN A 293 -13.30 -25.46 29.71
CA ASN A 293 -13.94 -26.78 29.80
C ASN A 293 -15.45 -26.62 29.57
N SER A 294 -16.04 -27.46 28.72
CA SER A 294 -17.49 -27.48 28.53
C SER A 294 -18.19 -27.66 29.88
N THR A 295 -19.22 -26.84 30.11
CA THR A 295 -19.99 -26.85 31.37
C THR A 295 -21.16 -27.83 31.34
N GLU A 296 -21.25 -28.71 30.33
CA GLU A 296 -22.28 -29.74 30.29
C GLU A 296 -22.24 -30.61 31.56
N TRP A 297 -23.29 -30.49 32.38
CA TRP A 297 -23.49 -31.36 33.52
C TRP A 297 -23.67 -32.79 33.04
N ILE A 298 -22.75 -33.67 33.44
CA ILE A 298 -22.96 -35.11 33.32
C ILE A 298 -24.12 -35.48 34.26
N ASP A 299 -25.30 -35.77 33.70
CA ASP A 299 -26.41 -36.36 34.46
C ASP A 299 -26.06 -37.82 34.78
N VAL A 300 -25.26 -38.01 35.84
CA VAL A 300 -24.91 -39.34 36.33
C VAL A 300 -26.16 -39.92 36.99
N LYS A 301 -26.90 -40.76 36.25
CA LYS A 301 -27.88 -41.67 36.83
C LYS A 301 -27.16 -42.72 37.67
N ILE A 302 -26.85 -42.39 38.92
CA ILE A 302 -26.37 -43.36 39.91
C ILE A 302 -27.50 -44.38 40.15
N PRO A 303 -27.28 -45.68 39.88
CA PRO A 303 -28.29 -46.70 40.17
C PRO A 303 -28.65 -46.68 41.66
N LYS A 304 -29.95 -46.59 41.99
CA LYS A 304 -30.44 -46.56 43.38
C LYS A 304 -30.22 -47.84 44.19
N LYS A 305 -29.56 -48.86 43.64
CA LYS A 305 -29.21 -50.10 44.34
C LYS A 305 -27.95 -50.74 43.75
N LEU A 306 -26.86 -50.71 44.51
CA LEU A 306 -25.85 -51.76 44.42
C LEU A 306 -26.29 -52.92 45.30
N LEU A 307 -26.63 -54.05 44.69
CA LEU A 307 -26.78 -55.31 45.41
C LEU A 307 -25.38 -55.88 45.64
N PHE A 308 -24.86 -55.73 46.86
CA PHE A 308 -23.71 -56.50 47.31
C PHE A 308 -24.21 -57.90 47.66
N GLY A 309 -23.82 -58.89 46.85
CA GLY A 309 -24.02 -60.29 47.19
C GLY A 309 -23.06 -60.68 48.31
N THR A 310 -23.58 -60.89 49.52
CA THR A 310 -22.89 -61.63 50.56
C THR A 310 -23.09 -63.11 50.30
N THR A 311 -22.04 -63.81 49.90
CA THR A 311 -21.94 -65.26 50.12
C THR A 311 -20.98 -65.49 51.27
N ASP A 312 -21.52 -65.49 52.49
CA ASP A 312 -20.94 -66.24 53.59
C ASP A 312 -21.74 -67.53 53.72
N ALA A 313 -21.08 -68.67 53.58
CA ALA A 313 -21.22 -69.80 54.51
C ALA A 313 -20.23 -70.92 54.15
N ASN A 314 -19.28 -71.14 55.05
CA ASN A 314 -18.60 -72.42 55.23
C ASN A 314 -19.61 -73.50 55.64
N SER A 315 -19.55 -74.67 55.00
CA SER A 315 -19.53 -76.02 55.62
C SER A 315 -19.40 -77.08 54.54
#